data_AF-A0A229NTU9-F1
#
_entry.id   AF-A0A229NTU9-F1
#
_cell.length_a   1.000
_cell.length_b   1.000
_cell.length_c   1.000
_cell.angle_alpha   90.00
_cell.angle_beta   90.00
_cell.angle_gamma   90.00
#
_symmetry.space_group_name_H-M   'P 1'
#
loop_
_entity.id
_entity.type
_entity.pdbx_description
1 polymer ?
#
loop_
_entity_poly.entity_id
_entity_poly.type
_entity_poly.pdbx_seq_one_letter_code
_entity_poly.pdbx_strand_id
1 'polypeptide(L)'
;MGYVEDLRKMVGHIPLILVGAVVLINDGNNRILLQKRMQHPVGRFGLPGGLMELGESTEETARREVFEETGLTIGTLHLIDVFLK
;
A
#
# COMPACT_ATOMS: atom_id res chain seq x y z
N MET A 1 5.46 -11.70 -9.12
CA MET A 1 4.87 -12.92 -8.54
C MET A 1 4.81 -12.65 -7.06
N GLY A 2 3.73 -12.02 -6.61
CA GLY A 2 3.41 -11.85 -5.20
C GLY A 2 2.28 -12.80 -4.81
N TYR A 3 2.07 -12.93 -3.52
CA TYR A 3 1.09 -13.80 -2.89
C TYR A 3 -0.32 -13.59 -3.47
N VAL A 4 -0.72 -12.32 -3.68
CA VAL A 4 -2.05 -11.99 -4.19
C VAL A 4 -2.23 -12.40 -5.64
N GLU A 5 -1.22 -12.23 -6.51
CA GLU A 5 -1.33 -12.69 -7.90
C GLU A 5 -1.41 -14.21 -7.99
N ASP A 6 -0.67 -14.93 -7.14
CA ASP A 6 -0.69 -16.39 -7.13
C ASP A 6 -2.02 -16.94 -6.58
N LEU A 7 -2.57 -16.32 -5.53
CA LEU A 7 -3.94 -16.57 -5.07
C LEU A 7 -4.95 -16.36 -6.20
N ARG A 8 -4.85 -15.24 -6.93
CA ARG A 8 -5.78 -14.91 -8.01
C ARG A 8 -5.78 -15.97 -9.11
N LYS A 9 -4.61 -16.51 -9.48
CA LYS A 9 -4.51 -17.61 -10.45
C LYS A 9 -5.21 -18.88 -9.97
N MET A 10 -5.13 -19.18 -8.68
CA MET A 10 -5.73 -20.39 -8.10
C MET A 10 -7.25 -20.30 -7.97
N VAL A 11 -7.78 -19.14 -7.56
CA VAL A 11 -9.19 -19.02 -7.18
C VAL A 11 -10.10 -18.43 -8.27
N GLY A 12 -9.54 -18.03 -9.42
CA GLY A 12 -10.31 -17.51 -10.55
C GLY A 12 -10.93 -16.14 -10.23
N HIS A 13 -12.25 -15.99 -10.34
CA HIS A 13 -12.95 -14.71 -10.13
C HIS A 13 -13.67 -14.59 -8.78
N ILE A 14 -13.50 -15.56 -7.87
CA ILE A 14 -14.16 -15.46 -6.57
C ILE A 14 -13.64 -14.22 -5.81
N PRO A 15 -14.51 -13.53 -5.04
CA PRO A 15 -14.09 -12.43 -4.20
C PRO A 15 -12.98 -12.85 -3.23
N LEU A 16 -11.97 -11.98 -3.07
CA LEU A 16 -10.91 -12.15 -2.07
C LEU A 16 -10.99 -11.03 -1.04
N ILE A 17 -10.71 -11.39 0.21
CA ILE A 17 -10.38 -10.43 1.25
C ILE A 17 -8.91 -10.08 1.04
N LEU A 18 -8.65 -8.81 0.74
CA LEU A 18 -7.31 -8.28 0.55
C LEU A 18 -7.00 -7.31 1.68
N VAL A 19 -5.89 -7.55 2.35
CA VAL A 19 -5.34 -6.65 3.36
C VAL A 19 -4.29 -5.78 2.67
N GLY A 20 -4.28 -4.50 2.97
CA GLY A 20 -3.29 -3.57 2.47
C GLY A 20 -3.03 -2.46 3.49
N ALA A 21 -1.93 -1.75 3.29
CA ALA A 21 -1.53 -0.61 4.10
C ALA A 21 -1.28 0.60 3.21
N VAL A 22 -1.68 1.78 3.67
CA VAL A 22 -1.39 3.06 3.01
C VAL A 22 -0.76 4.01 4.01
N VAL A 23 0.18 4.82 3.55
CA VAL A 23 1.00 5.67 4.44
C VAL A 23 0.79 7.14 4.11
N LEU A 24 0.50 7.93 5.15
CA LEU A 24 0.50 9.39 5.07
C LEU A 24 1.88 9.89 5.50
N ILE A 25 2.61 10.50 4.57
CA ILE A 25 3.95 11.03 4.80
C ILE A 25 3.91 12.56 4.71
N ASN A 26 4.30 13.22 5.80
CA ASN A 26 4.40 14.67 5.92
C ASN A 26 5.87 15.10 5.94
N ASP A 27 6.20 16.20 5.27
CA ASP A 27 7.56 16.78 5.23
C ASP A 27 7.85 17.79 6.36
N GLY A 28 6.92 17.97 7.30
CA GLY A 28 6.99 18.95 8.39
C GLY A 28 6.45 20.34 8.03
N ASN A 29 6.19 20.61 6.74
CA ASN A 29 5.65 21.88 6.24
C ASN A 29 4.17 21.76 5.85
N ASN A 30 3.44 20.84 6.46
CA ASN A 30 2.02 20.56 6.19
C ASN A 30 1.74 20.15 4.74
N ARG A 31 2.72 19.51 4.08
CA ARG A 31 2.57 18.93 2.74
C ARG A 31 2.57 17.42 2.85
N ILE A 32 1.69 16.76 2.09
CA ILE A 32 1.56 15.31 2.06
C ILE A 32 2.12 14.77 0.75
N LEU A 33 2.92 13.71 0.83
CA LEU A 33 3.38 12.99 -0.35
C LEU A 33 2.21 12.24 -1.00
N LEU A 34 2.00 12.49 -2.29
CA LEU A 34 1.03 11.77 -3.11
C LEU A 34 1.73 11.17 -4.32
N GLN A 35 1.29 9.98 -4.70
CA GLN A 35 1.70 9.33 -5.92
C GLN A 35 0.64 9.48 -7.01
N LYS A 36 1.07 9.84 -8.22
CA LYS A 36 0.20 9.88 -9.40
C LYS A 36 0.25 8.52 -10.09
N ARG A 37 -0.86 7.77 -10.00
CA ARG A 37 -0.93 6.40 -10.52
C ARG A 37 -0.79 6.39 -12.04
N MET A 38 0.18 5.63 -12.53
CA MET A 38 0.34 5.36 -13.97
C MET A 38 -0.53 4.19 -14.44
N GLN A 39 -1.10 3.44 -13.50
CA GLN A 39 -1.98 2.30 -13.73
C GLN A 39 -3.40 2.60 -13.21
N HIS A 40 -4.36 1.75 -13.55
CA HIS A 40 -5.77 1.97 -13.26
C HIS A 40 -6.04 2.20 -11.75
N PRO A 41 -6.75 3.27 -11.35
CA PRO A 41 -7.25 4.36 -12.19
C PRO A 41 -6.14 5.35 -12.57
N VAL A 42 -5.85 5.44 -13.88
CA VAL A 42 -4.72 6.21 -14.41
C VAL A 42 -4.91 7.71 -14.13
N GLY A 43 -3.84 8.37 -13.73
CA GLY A 43 -3.77 9.81 -13.53
C GLY A 43 -4.35 10.30 -12.20
N ARG A 44 -4.90 9.41 -11.36
CA ARG A 44 -5.37 9.78 -10.02
C ARG A 44 -4.21 9.86 -9.03
N PHE A 45 -4.32 10.80 -8.11
CA PHE A 45 -3.45 10.88 -6.95
C PHE A 45 -3.95 9.95 -5.84
N GLY A 46 -3.03 9.30 -5.15
CA GLY A 46 -3.29 8.48 -3.97
C GLY A 46 -2.12 8.50 -3.00
N LEU A 47 -2.34 7.99 -1.81
CA LEU A 47 -1.27 7.73 -0.86
C LEU A 47 -0.39 6.57 -1.36
N PRO A 48 0.92 6.58 -1.04
CA PRO A 48 1.77 5.40 -1.17
C PRO A 48 1.22 4.22 -0.37
N GLY A 49 1.32 3.02 -0.92
CA GLY A 49 0.85 1.80 -0.29
C GLY A 49 0.28 0.78 -1.25
N GLY A 50 0.16 -0.45 -0.75
CA GLY A 50 -0.24 -1.59 -1.55
C GLY A 50 -0.70 -2.76 -0.70
N LEU A 51 -0.70 -3.95 -1.31
CA LEU A 51 -1.25 -5.15 -0.73
C LEU A 51 -0.21 -5.87 0.13
N MET A 52 -0.68 -6.51 1.18
CA MET A 52 0.16 -7.26 2.10
C MET A 52 0.63 -8.58 1.45
N GLU A 53 1.94 -8.82 1.52
CA GLU A 53 2.53 -10.10 1.14
C GLU A 53 2.44 -11.12 2.28
N LEU A 54 2.56 -12.40 1.94
CA LEU A 54 2.42 -13.47 2.93
C LEU A 54 3.54 -13.41 3.98
N GLY A 55 3.14 -13.29 5.25
CA GLY A 55 4.06 -13.24 6.38
C GLY A 55 4.46 -11.84 6.81
N GLU A 56 4.03 -10.79 6.10
CA GLU A 56 4.23 -9.41 6.52
C GLU A 56 3.23 -9.01 7.62
N SER A 57 3.70 -8.17 8.54
CA SER A 57 2.85 -7.27 9.31
C SER A 57 2.42 -6.06 8.46
N THR A 58 1.36 -5.37 8.89
CA THR A 58 0.90 -4.13 8.22
C THR A 58 1.98 -3.05 8.18
N GLU A 59 2.88 -3.01 9.16
CA GLU A 59 4.00 -2.08 9.19
C GLU A 59 5.09 -2.44 8.19
N GLU A 60 5.39 -3.74 8.02
CA GLU A 60 6.35 -4.22 7.01
C GLU A 60 5.84 -3.94 5.61
N THR A 61 4.56 -4.24 5.32
CA THR A 61 3.91 -3.90 4.05
C THR A 61 4.01 -2.40 3.77
N ALA A 62 3.66 -1.56 4.75
CA ALA A 62 3.74 -0.10 4.62
C ALA A 62 5.15 0.38 4.27
N ARG A 63 6.19 -0.18 4.91
CA ARG A 63 7.59 0.18 4.64
C ARG A 63 8.05 -0.26 3.26
N ARG A 64 7.74 -1.51 2.88
CA ARG A 64 8.10 -2.07 1.57
C ARG A 64 7.46 -1.25 0.45
N GLU A 65 6.15 -1.05 0.50
CA GLU A 65 5.40 -0.34 -0.54
C GLU A 65 5.88 1.10 -0.70
N VAL A 66 6.10 1.82 0.40
CA VAL A 66 6.65 3.18 0.32
C VAL A 66 8.03 3.18 -0.33
N PHE A 67 8.90 2.23 0.02
CA PHE A 67 10.23 2.14 -0.57
C PHE A 67 10.16 1.80 -2.07
N GLU A 68 9.32 0.84 -2.47
CA GLU A 68 9.15 0.43 -3.86
C GLU A 68 8.56 1.54 -4.75
N GLU A 69 7.56 2.27 -4.25
CA GLU A 69 6.86 3.28 -5.04
C GLU A 69 7.58 4.65 -5.05
N THR A 70 8.34 4.97 -4.00
CA THR A 70 8.89 6.33 -3.79
C THR A 70 10.41 6.37 -3.58
N GLY A 71 11.05 5.24 -3.28
CA GLY A 71 12.47 5.17 -2.90
C GLY A 71 12.77 5.70 -1.49
N LEU A 72 11.76 6.07 -0.71
CA LEU A 72 11.93 6.61 0.64
C LEU A 72 11.99 5.50 1.69
N THR A 73 12.91 5.64 2.63
CA THR A 73 12.91 4.85 3.88
C THR A 73 12.21 5.65 4.97
N ILE A 74 11.15 5.08 5.54
CA ILE A 74 10.35 5.74 6.58
C ILE A 74 10.71 5.25 7.99
N GLY A 75 10.58 6.13 8.96
CA GLY A 75 10.89 5.87 10.37
C GLY A 75 9.72 5.24 11.14
N THR A 76 9.50 5.69 12.37
CA THR A 76 8.40 5.22 13.23
C THR A 76 7.04 5.44 12.56
N LEU A 77 6.20 4.40 12.56
CA LEU A 77 4.83 4.46 12.09
C LEU A 77 3.87 4.65 13.26
N HIS A 78 2.79 5.37 13.01
CA HIS A 78 1.69 5.52 13.95
C HIS A 78 0.42 5.07 13.24
N LEU A 79 -0.34 4.17 13.86
CA LEU A 79 -1.63 3.76 13.35
C LEU A 79 -2.58 4.96 13.39
N ILE A 80 -3.09 5.35 12.22
CA ILE A 80 -4.14 6.36 12.11
C ILE A 80 -5.49 5.70 12.38
N ASP A 81 -5.85 4.71 11.56
CA ASP A 81 -7.10 3.97 11.68
C ASP A 81 -7.08 2.68 10.86
N VAL A 82 -8.10 1.84 11.05
CA VAL A 82 -8.44 0.69 10.21
C VAL A 82 -9.75 1.00 9.50
N PHE A 83 -9.68 1.27 8.20
CA PHE A 83 -10.85 1.61 7.41
C PHE A 83 -11.66 0.36 7.05
N LEU A 84 -12.87 0.28 7.59
CA LEU A 84 -13.85 -0.74 7.26
C LEU A 84 -14.64 -0.33 6.01
N LYS A 85 -15.26 -1.31 5.35
CA LYS A 85 -16.13 -1.08 4.19
C LYS A 85 -17.48 -0.51 4.60
#